data_AF-A0A2R5EHE1-F1
#
_entry.id   AF-A0A2R5EHE1-F1
#
_cell.length_a   1.000
_cell.length_b   1.000
_cell.length_c   1.000
_cell.angle_alpha   90.00
_cell.angle_beta   90.00
_cell.angle_gamma   90.00
#
_symmetry.space_group_name_H-M   'P 1'
#
loop_
_entity.id
_entity.type
_entity.pdbx_description
1 polymer ?
#
loop_
_entity_poly.entity_id
_entity_poly.type
_entity_poly.pdbx_seq_one_letter_code
_entity_poly.pdbx_strand_id
1 'polypeptide(L)'
;MRECLFYFKFIQDGQTKEYRTVAMVPDGKTPDISDFIHSFKQLGYTVELENERELIFHSLGGDKPYKLDITKIELKGQEHEDVAHDGELRAILNHLIKH
;
A
#
# COMPACT_ATOMS: atom_id res chain seq x y z
N MET A 1 10.87 -6.82 14.03
CA MET A 1 9.88 -6.09 13.20
C MET A 1 10.62 -5.46 12.04
N ARG A 2 9.98 -5.37 10.87
CA ARG A 2 10.53 -4.78 9.64
C ARG A 2 9.76 -3.56 9.21
N GLU A 3 10.43 -2.65 8.51
CA GLU A 3 9.83 -1.47 7.91
C GLU A 3 9.35 -1.81 6.50
N CYS A 4 8.07 -1.56 6.24
CA CYS A 4 7.45 -1.60 4.93
C CYS A 4 7.19 -0.16 4.47
N LEU A 5 8.08 0.39 3.65
CA LEU A 5 7.90 1.70 3.04
C LEU A 5 7.05 1.54 1.79
N PHE A 6 5.88 2.16 1.72
CA PHE A 6 5.08 2.15 0.51
C PHE A 6 4.72 3.54 0.04
N TYR A 7 4.63 3.68 -1.27
CA TYR A 7 4.31 4.89 -2.00
C TYR A 7 2.89 4.77 -2.51
N PHE A 8 2.13 5.86 -2.43
CA PHE A 8 0.77 5.88 -2.91
C PHE A 8 0.38 7.22 -3.50
N LYS A 9 -0.54 7.19 -4.46
CA LYS A 9 -1.20 8.35 -5.03
C LYS A 9 -2.49 8.62 -4.27
N PHE A 10 -2.68 9.85 -3.84
CA PHE A 10 -3.99 10.38 -3.45
C PHE A 10 -4.65 11.01 -4.67
N ILE A 11 -5.83 10.53 -5.04
CA ILE A 11 -6.55 10.95 -6.23
C ILE A 11 -7.93 11.49 -5.80
N GLN A 12 -8.18 12.78 -6.06
CA GLN A 12 -9.45 13.44 -5.76
C GLN A 12 -9.70 14.57 -6.76
N ASP A 13 -10.92 14.70 -7.27
CA ASP A 13 -11.33 15.77 -8.18
C ASP A 13 -10.39 15.96 -9.40
N GLY A 14 -9.88 14.85 -9.97
CA GLY A 14 -8.94 14.87 -11.10
C GLY A 14 -7.51 15.30 -10.75
N GLN A 15 -7.24 15.64 -9.48
CA GLN A 15 -5.91 15.93 -8.99
C GLN A 15 -5.26 14.68 -8.42
N THR A 16 -3.95 14.55 -8.64
CA THR A 16 -3.14 13.47 -8.08
C THR A 16 -1.98 14.05 -7.28
N LYS A 17 -1.76 13.51 -6.08
CA LYS A 17 -0.60 13.82 -5.24
C LYS A 17 0.07 12.53 -4.80
N GLU A 18 1.39 12.51 -4.80
CA GLU A 18 2.16 11.33 -4.39
C GLU A 18 2.66 11.47 -2.95
N TYR A 19 2.53 10.39 -2.21
CA TYR A 19 2.91 10.28 -0.80
C TYR A 19 3.69 8.99 -0.58
N ARG A 20 4.34 8.93 0.59
CA ARG A 20 4.95 7.70 1.09
C ARG A 20 4.72 7.59 2.59
N THR A 21 4.63 6.37 3.09
CA THR A 21 4.53 6.09 4.52
C THR A 21 5.20 4.78 4.86
N VAL A 22 5.52 4.59 6.14
CA VAL A 22 6.13 3.37 6.67
C VAL A 22 5.12 2.64 7.53
N ALA A 23 4.91 1.37 7.25
CA ALA A 23 4.19 0.43 8.11
C ALA A 23 5.18 -0.51 8.80
N MET A 24 4.92 -0.87 10.05
CA MET A 24 5.71 -1.87 10.77
C MET A 24 5.08 -3.24 10.59
N VAL A 25 5.85 -4.19 10.06
CA VAL A 25 5.39 -5.56 9.79
C VAL A 25 6.18 -6.54 10.67
N PRO A 26 5.56 -7.59 11.24
CA PRO A 26 6.29 -8.63 11.96
C PRO A 26 7.36 -9.32 11.10
N ASP A 27 8.42 -9.80 11.75
CA ASP A 27 9.49 -10.51 11.04
C ASP A 27 8.94 -11.80 10.44
N GLY A 28 9.35 -12.11 9.21
CA GLY A 28 8.87 -13.29 8.47
C GLY A 28 7.44 -13.19 7.93
N LYS A 29 6.72 -12.08 8.16
CA LYS A 29 5.43 -11.80 7.53
C LYS A 29 5.56 -10.83 6.36
N THR A 30 4.78 -11.07 5.31
CA THR A 30 4.52 -10.11 4.22
C THR A 30 3.36 -9.22 4.67
N PRO A 31 3.36 -7.91 4.37
CA PRO A 31 2.20 -7.06 4.65
C PRO A 31 0.96 -7.60 3.92
N ASP A 32 -0.18 -7.56 4.59
CA ASP A 32 -1.48 -7.88 4.01
C ASP A 32 -2.33 -6.63 3.72
N ILE A 33 -3.50 -6.81 3.11
CA ILE A 33 -4.44 -5.73 2.80
C ILE A 33 -4.85 -4.95 4.07
N SER A 34 -5.01 -5.66 5.19
CA SER A 34 -5.41 -5.05 6.47
C SER A 34 -4.30 -4.16 7.02
N ASP A 35 -3.03 -4.52 6.83
CA ASP A 35 -1.88 -3.68 7.20
C ASP A 35 -1.90 -2.33 6.46
N PHE A 36 -2.23 -2.33 5.15
CA PHE A 36 -2.35 -1.09 4.37
C PHE A 36 -3.56 -0.26 4.81
N ILE A 37 -4.73 -0.87 5.02
CA ILE A 37 -5.92 -0.17 5.52
C ILE A 37 -5.65 0.43 6.90
N HIS A 38 -4.98 -0.32 7.79
CA HIS A 38 -4.59 0.17 9.10
C HIS A 38 -3.65 1.38 9.00
N SER A 39 -2.66 1.30 8.12
CA SER A 39 -1.71 2.39 7.87
C SER A 39 -2.41 3.65 7.35
N PHE A 40 -3.34 3.49 6.40
CA PHE A 40 -4.15 4.61 5.91
C PHE A 40 -5.02 5.23 7.01
N LYS A 41 -5.62 4.40 7.87
CA LYS A 41 -6.40 4.87 9.02
C LYS A 41 -5.55 5.69 10.00
N GLN A 42 -4.31 5.28 10.26
CA GLN A 42 -3.37 6.05 11.10
C GLN A 42 -3.02 7.41 10.48
N LEU A 43 -3.03 7.52 9.15
CA LEU A 43 -2.84 8.78 8.43
C LEU A 43 -4.12 9.63 8.33
N GLY A 44 -5.25 9.15 8.86
CA GLY A 44 -6.54 9.84 8.82
C GLY A 44 -7.41 9.51 7.61
N TYR A 45 -7.01 8.55 6.77
CA TYR A 45 -7.80 8.09 5.63
C TYR A 45 -8.63 6.87 6.01
N THR A 46 -9.95 6.96 5.85
CA THR A 46 -10.85 5.80 6.05
C THR A 46 -11.25 5.26 4.69
N VAL A 47 -10.75 4.07 4.36
CA VAL A 47 -10.86 3.47 3.01
C VAL A 47 -11.18 1.99 3.07
N GLU A 48 -11.72 1.47 1.97
CA GLU A 48 -11.84 0.04 1.70
C GLU A 48 -11.21 -0.32 0.35
N LEU A 49 -10.85 -1.59 0.18
CA LEU A 49 -10.22 -2.08 -1.04
C LEU A 49 -11.23 -2.05 -2.20
N GLU A 50 -10.87 -1.38 -3.29
CA GLU A 50 -11.65 -1.36 -4.54
C GLU A 50 -11.09 -2.36 -5.56
N ASN A 51 -9.76 -2.45 -5.69
CA ASN A 51 -9.09 -3.34 -6.63
C ASN A 51 -7.83 -3.94 -6.00
N GLU A 52 -7.88 -5.23 -5.71
CA GLU A 52 -6.77 -5.97 -5.11
C GLU A 52 -5.53 -6.08 -6.01
N ARG A 53 -5.73 -6.24 -7.32
CA ARG A 53 -4.62 -6.45 -8.27
C ARG A 53 -3.75 -5.22 -8.44
N GLU A 54 -4.34 -4.05 -8.28
CA GLU A 54 -3.69 -2.75 -8.43
C GLU A 54 -3.51 -2.05 -7.07
N LEU A 55 -3.94 -2.66 -5.95
CA LEU A 55 -3.98 -2.07 -4.61
C LEU A 55 -4.59 -0.65 -4.60
N ILE A 56 -5.77 -0.54 -5.20
CA ILE A 56 -6.56 0.70 -5.20
C ILE A 56 -7.59 0.61 -4.10
N PHE A 57 -7.63 1.63 -3.25
CA PHE A 57 -8.55 1.79 -2.15
C PHE A 57 -9.42 3.02 -2.38
N HIS A 58 -10.68 2.97 -1.98
CA HIS A 58 -11.61 4.09 -2.12
C HIS A 58 -12.13 4.54 -0.75
N SER A 59 -12.43 5.84 -0.64
CA SER A 59 -12.93 6.44 0.59
C SER A 59 -14.29 5.91 1.01
N LEU A 60 -14.45 5.55 2.28
CA LEU A 60 -15.70 5.07 2.88
C LEU A 60 -16.67 6.19 3.34
N GLY A 61 -16.37 7.46 3.01
CA GLY A 61 -17.23 8.58 3.39
C GLY A 61 -16.64 9.94 3.05
N GLY A 62 -17.40 10.99 3.37
CA GLY A 62 -17.09 12.39 3.07
C GLY A 62 -17.79 12.90 1.81
N ASP A 63 -17.95 14.22 1.71
CA ASP A 63 -18.65 14.87 0.58
C ASP A 63 -17.87 14.78 -0.74
N LYS A 64 -16.58 14.42 -0.67
CA LYS A 64 -15.68 14.33 -1.81
C LYS A 64 -14.96 12.97 -1.83
N PRO A 65 -15.41 12.01 -2.67
CA PRO A 65 -14.77 10.71 -2.76
C PRO A 65 -13.32 10.86 -3.24
N TYR A 66 -12.44 10.02 -2.71
CA TYR A 66 -11.04 9.95 -3.12
C TYR A 66 -10.58 8.50 -3.24
N LYS A 67 -9.49 8.31 -3.99
CA LYS A 67 -8.81 7.01 -4.13
C LYS A 67 -7.38 7.09 -3.64
N LEU A 68 -6.91 5.99 -3.06
CA LEU A 68 -5.51 5.76 -2.73
C LEU A 68 -5.02 4.59 -3.59
N ASP A 69 -3.98 4.83 -4.39
CA ASP A 69 -3.40 3.85 -5.31
C ASP A 69 -1.96 3.58 -4.86
N ILE A 70 -1.69 2.37 -4.33
CA ILE A 70 -0.33 1.98 -3.91
C ILE A 70 0.49 1.64 -5.15
N THR A 71 1.46 2.49 -5.45
CA THR A 71 2.26 2.38 -6.67
C THR A 71 3.58 1.64 -6.48
N LYS A 72 4.03 1.48 -5.23
CA LYS A 72 5.30 0.82 -4.91
C LYS A 72 5.38 0.44 -3.44
N ILE A 73 6.02 -0.70 -3.16
CA ILE A 73 6.32 -1.17 -1.81
C ILE A 73 7.80 -1.55 -1.76
N GLU A 74 8.47 -1.19 -0.67
CA GLU A 74 9.84 -1.56 -0.33
C GLU A 74 9.88 -2.16 1.08
N LEU A 75 10.37 -3.40 1.20
CA LEU A 75 10.57 -4.06 2.49
C LEU A 75 12.02 -3.95 2.93
N LYS A 76 12.31 -3.14 3.96
CA LYS A 76 13.67 -3.03 4.50
C LYS A 76 13.97 -4.17 5.46
N GLY A 77 15.15 -4.78 5.31
CA GLY A 77 15.66 -5.85 6.20
C GLY A 77 15.86 -7.22 5.54
N GLN A 78 15.86 -7.31 4.20
CA GLN A 78 16.39 -8.47 3.47
C GLN A 78 17.65 -8.05 2.71
N GLU A 79 18.74 -8.78 2.90
CA GLU A 79 19.90 -8.75 1.99
C GLU A 79 19.47 -9.41 0.68
N HIS A 80 18.84 -8.65 -0.20
CA HIS A 80 18.67 -9.06 -1.59
C HIS A 80 19.18 -7.93 -2.47
N GLU A 81 20.28 -8.25 -3.16
CA GLU A 81 20.88 -7.45 -4.21
C GLU A 81 19.82 -7.04 -5.23
N ASP A 82 19.72 -5.73 -5.45
CA ASP A 82 19.14 -5.03 -6.61
C ASP A 82 18.11 -5.80 -7.44
N VAL A 83 16.84 -5.79 -7.03
CA VAL A 83 15.71 -6.04 -7.93
C VAL A 83 15.00 -4.72 -8.17
N ALA A 84 15.20 -4.16 -9.36
CA ALA A 84 14.60 -2.91 -9.81
C ALA A 84 13.07 -2.88 -9.59
N HIS A 85 12.65 -1.95 -8.72
CA HIS A 85 11.41 -1.16 -8.59
C HIS A 85 9.99 -1.74 -8.87
N ASP A 86 9.82 -2.76 -9.71
CA ASP A 86 8.50 -3.34 -10.05
C ASP A 86 8.32 -4.77 -9.52
N GLY A 87 9.43 -5.47 -9.24
CA GLY A 87 9.41 -6.87 -8.82
C GLY A 87 8.79 -7.10 -7.44
N GLU A 88 9.09 -6.23 -6.48
CA GLU A 88 8.60 -6.36 -5.09
C GLU A 88 7.10 -6.15 -4.99
N LEU A 89 6.54 -5.14 -5.66
CA LEU A 89 5.10 -4.90 -5.70
C LEU A 89 4.36 -6.11 -6.29
N ARG A 90 4.84 -6.62 -7.43
CA ARG A 90 4.26 -7.83 -8.07
C ARG A 90 4.38 -9.08 -7.19
N ALA A 91 5.49 -9.24 -6.48
CA ALA A 91 5.69 -10.36 -5.56
C ALA A 91 4.71 -10.31 -4.39
N ILE A 92 4.49 -9.12 -3.83
CA ILE A 92 3.52 -8.90 -2.75
C ILE A 92 2.10 -9.12 -3.28
N LEU A 93 1.73 -8.53 -4.42
CA LEU A 93 0.43 -8.76 -5.08
C LEU A 93 0.12 -10.25 -5.28
N ASN A 94 1.10 -11.02 -5.77
CA ASN A 94 0.94 -12.47 -5.96
C ASN A 94 0.76 -13.25 -4.65
N HIS A 95 1.27 -12.73 -3.52
CA HIS A 95 1.07 -13.32 -2.21
C HIS A 95 -0.33 -13.00 -1.66
N LEU A 96 -0.82 -11.78 -1.89
CA LEU A 96 -2.14 -11.33 -1.44
C LEU A 96 -3.27 -12.12 -2.13
N ILE A 97 -3.15 -12.36 -3.44
CA ILE A 97 -4.18 -13.05 -4.26
C ILE A 97 -4.30 -14.56 -3.94
N LYS A 98 -3.34 -15.15 -3.23
CA LYS A 98 -3.26 -16.61 -3.01
C LYS A 98 -3.92 -17.12 -1.72
N HIS A 99 -4.61 -16.27 -0.98
CA HIS A 99 -5.36 -16.62 0.23
C HIS A 99 -6.83 -16.21 0.10
#